data_AF-A0A503XUH7-F1
#
_entry.id   AF-A0A503XUH7-F1
#
_cell.length_a   1.000
_cell.length_b   1.000
_cell.length_c   1.000
_cell.angle_alpha   90.00
_cell.angle_beta   90.00
_cell.angle_gamma   90.00
#
_symmetry.space_group_name_H-M   'P 1'
#
loop_
_entity.id
_entity.type
_entity.pdbx_description
1 polymer ?
#
loop_
_entity_poly.entity_id
_entity_poly.type
_entity_poly.pdbx_seq_one_letter_code
_entity_poly.pdbx_strand_id
1 'polypeptide(L)'
;MDPQPDDASPMPNQTDKTLAQIRTELLTTFSAADWESYNHLVGWLRDTGVASHALKVGDAAPDFLLPDADGHLHSSEELRRNGPLVLSFFRGGWCPFCTAELCALQAARDEFESVGATLAVVTPETRDFPRQLKQSLDLDLKVLADVDYGVAMSYGVLFRMPDETKAHYSGLGFDLGARHGSSVWMLPIPATYVIDAAGLIRSAFVEPDFTIRAEPAQILASLRQAASTS
;
A
#
# COMPACT_ATOMS: atom_id res chain seq x y z
N MET A 1 -5.90 -23.33 3.67
CA MET A 1 -6.58 -22.32 4.52
C MET A 1 -5.70 -21.11 4.42
N ASP A 2 -6.25 -19.97 3.99
CA ASP A 2 -5.47 -18.74 3.82
C ASP A 2 -4.86 -18.33 5.17
N PRO A 3 -3.54 -18.09 5.27
CA PRO A 3 -2.92 -17.62 6.49
C PRO A 3 -3.70 -16.40 7.01
N GLN A 4 -4.22 -16.51 8.23
CA GLN A 4 -4.96 -15.42 8.85
C GLN A 4 -3.97 -14.30 9.21
N PRO A 5 -4.41 -13.03 9.32
CA PRO A 5 -3.57 -11.95 9.83
C PRO A 5 -2.92 -12.32 11.18
N ASP A 6 -3.60 -13.13 12.00
CA ASP A 6 -3.14 -13.62 13.30
C ASP A 6 -2.10 -14.77 13.22
N ASP A 7 -1.88 -15.36 12.03
CA ASP A 7 -0.79 -16.33 11.76
C ASP A 7 0.54 -15.60 11.51
N ALA A 8 0.49 -14.30 11.18
CA ALA A 8 1.66 -13.46 11.34
C ALA A 8 1.90 -13.32 12.84
N SER A 9 3.04 -13.85 13.31
CA SER A 9 3.50 -13.61 14.68
C SER A 9 3.34 -12.12 14.99
N PRO A 10 2.75 -11.75 16.15
CA PRO A 10 2.47 -10.36 16.47
C PRO A 10 3.75 -9.57 16.27
N MET A 11 3.75 -8.67 15.28
CA MET A 11 4.89 -7.82 15.01
C MET A 11 5.12 -7.03 16.31
N PRO A 12 6.27 -7.20 16.97
CA PRO A 12 6.53 -6.47 18.20
C PRO A 12 6.40 -4.98 17.90
N ASN A 13 6.03 -4.18 18.90
CA ASN A 13 5.98 -2.73 18.82
C ASN A 13 7.35 -2.19 18.33
N GLN A 14 7.48 -2.01 17.00
CA GLN A 14 8.73 -1.70 16.29
C GLN A 14 8.85 -0.18 16.08
N THR A 15 8.33 0.62 17.01
CA THR A 15 8.18 2.08 16.90
C THR A 15 9.51 2.81 16.71
N ASP A 16 10.64 2.19 17.06
CA ASP A 16 11.98 2.80 16.93
C ASP A 16 12.74 2.40 15.65
N LYS A 17 12.20 1.50 14.82
CA LYS A 17 12.88 1.02 13.60
C LYS A 17 12.35 1.71 12.35
N THR A 18 13.25 2.02 11.42
CA THR A 18 12.86 2.46 10.07
C THR A 18 12.33 1.29 9.24
N LEU A 19 11.51 1.56 8.23
CA LEU A 19 11.04 0.52 7.31
C LEU A 19 12.21 -0.19 6.62
N ALA A 20 13.32 0.51 6.34
CA ALA A 20 14.54 -0.10 5.81
C ALA A 20 15.18 -1.12 6.78
N GLN A 21 15.15 -0.86 8.09
CA GLN A 21 15.64 -1.79 9.11
C GLN A 21 14.71 -2.99 9.24
N ILE A 22 13.40 -2.76 9.31
CA ILE A 22 12.38 -3.83 9.37
C ILE A 22 12.47 -4.71 8.12
N ARG A 23 12.65 -4.11 6.93
CA ARG A 23 12.89 -4.83 5.67
C ARG A 23 14.08 -5.78 5.79
N THR A 24 15.20 -5.31 6.33
CA THR A 24 16.40 -6.14 6.49
C THR A 24 16.12 -7.36 7.36
N GLU A 25 15.37 -7.21 8.44
CA GLU A 25 14.97 -8.30 9.33
C GLU A 25 14.00 -9.26 8.64
N LEU A 26 12.95 -8.76 8.00
CA LEU A 26 11.97 -9.59 7.29
C LEU A 26 12.63 -10.42 6.18
N LEU A 27 13.59 -9.87 5.45
CA LEU A 27 14.31 -10.59 4.40
C LEU A 27 15.15 -11.77 4.93
N THR A 28 15.51 -11.79 6.23
CA THR A 28 16.22 -12.94 6.83
C THR A 28 15.31 -14.16 7.01
N THR A 29 14.00 -13.97 6.94
CA THR A 29 13.00 -15.05 7.08
C THR A 29 12.71 -15.78 5.77
N PHE A 30 13.17 -15.25 4.64
CA PHE A 30 12.92 -15.83 3.33
C PHE A 30 13.65 -17.17 3.16
N SER A 31 12.89 -18.20 2.79
CA SER A 31 13.46 -19.46 2.30
C SER A 31 14.10 -19.29 0.92
N ALA A 32 14.81 -20.32 0.44
CA ALA A 32 15.35 -20.32 -0.92
C ALA A 32 14.25 -20.16 -1.99
N ALA A 33 13.09 -20.80 -1.78
CA ALA A 33 11.94 -20.68 -2.68
C ALA A 33 11.33 -19.26 -2.64
N ASP A 34 11.29 -18.63 -1.47
CA ASP A 34 10.82 -17.23 -1.35
C ASP A 34 11.74 -16.28 -2.09
N TRP A 35 13.06 -16.46 -1.97
CA TRP A 35 14.04 -15.67 -2.73
C TRP A 35 13.91 -15.86 -4.24
N GLU A 36 13.70 -17.08 -4.72
CA GLU A 36 13.48 -17.35 -6.14
C GLU A 36 12.22 -16.64 -6.64
N SER A 37 11.08 -16.81 -5.95
CA SER A 37 9.83 -16.14 -6.31
C SER A 37 9.93 -14.62 -6.23
N TYR A 38 10.64 -14.09 -5.23
CA TYR A 38 10.87 -12.66 -5.05
C TYR A 38 11.71 -12.09 -6.19
N ASN A 39 12.86 -12.69 -6.49
CA ASN A 39 13.76 -12.23 -7.54
C ASN A 39 13.07 -12.29 -8.92
N HIS A 40 12.30 -13.35 -9.17
CA HIS A 40 11.49 -13.48 -10.37
C HIS A 40 10.48 -12.33 -10.50
N LEU A 41 9.67 -12.09 -9.46
CA LEU A 41 8.64 -11.05 -9.50
C LEU A 41 9.24 -9.65 -9.68
N VAL A 42 10.25 -9.30 -8.88
CA VAL A 42 10.87 -7.97 -8.91
C VAL A 42 11.61 -7.75 -10.22
N GLY A 43 12.34 -8.77 -10.71
CA GLY A 43 12.98 -8.73 -12.03
C GLY A 43 11.96 -8.50 -13.14
N TRP A 44 10.91 -9.32 -13.17
CA TRP A 44 9.83 -9.20 -14.16
C TRP A 44 9.18 -7.82 -14.16
N LEU A 45 8.86 -7.26 -12.99
CA LEU A 45 8.25 -5.92 -12.89
C LEU A 45 9.17 -4.82 -13.44
N ARG A 46 10.48 -4.93 -13.21
CA ARG A 46 11.48 -3.99 -13.74
C ARG A 46 11.64 -4.13 -15.24
N ASP A 47 11.76 -5.36 -15.74
CA ASP A 47 11.98 -5.65 -17.16
C ASP A 47 10.79 -5.27 -18.03
N THR A 48 9.58 -5.47 -17.53
CA THR A 48 8.34 -5.08 -18.22
C THR A 48 8.01 -3.60 -18.07
N GLY A 49 8.72 -2.88 -17.21
CA GLY A 49 8.56 -1.45 -17.01
C GLY A 49 7.16 -1.06 -16.52
N VAL A 50 6.45 -1.92 -15.78
CA VAL A 50 5.07 -1.62 -15.35
C VAL A 50 5.00 -0.30 -14.59
N ALA A 51 5.95 -0.03 -13.68
CA ALA A 51 6.01 1.22 -12.93
C ALA A 51 6.18 2.49 -13.80
N SER A 52 6.59 2.37 -15.06
CA SER A 52 6.69 3.52 -15.97
C SER A 52 5.33 4.10 -16.37
N HIS A 53 4.25 3.33 -16.19
CA HIS A 53 2.87 3.73 -16.42
C HIS A 53 2.26 4.47 -15.22
N ALA A 54 2.91 4.44 -14.06
CA ALA A 54 2.42 5.10 -12.87
C ALA A 54 2.40 6.63 -13.04
N LEU A 55 1.43 7.28 -12.40
CA LEU A 55 1.34 8.74 -12.41
C LEU A 55 2.57 9.37 -11.76
N LYS A 56 2.92 10.57 -12.23
CA LYS A 56 4.14 11.29 -11.86
C LYS A 56 3.80 12.61 -11.19
N VAL A 57 4.82 13.22 -10.59
CA VAL A 57 4.72 14.58 -10.05
C VAL A 57 4.27 15.53 -11.16
N GLY A 58 3.25 16.34 -10.86
CA GLY A 58 2.62 17.27 -11.79
C GLY A 58 1.37 16.73 -12.49
N ASP A 59 1.14 15.41 -12.49
CA ASP A 59 -0.09 14.84 -13.03
C ASP A 59 -1.28 15.14 -12.12
N ALA A 60 -2.48 15.20 -12.71
CA ALA A 60 -3.73 15.21 -11.96
C ALA A 60 -4.03 13.82 -11.42
N ALA A 61 -4.28 13.72 -10.12
CA ALA A 61 -4.72 12.48 -9.47
C ALA A 61 -6.18 12.17 -9.87
N PRO A 62 -6.47 10.99 -10.44
CA PRO A 62 -7.84 10.57 -10.73
C PRO A 62 -8.70 10.55 -9.47
N ASP A 63 -9.92 11.06 -9.59
CA ASP A 63 -10.88 10.99 -8.49
C ASP A 63 -11.44 9.58 -8.29
N PHE A 64 -11.74 9.26 -7.04
CA PHE A 64 -12.31 7.99 -6.64
C PHE A 64 -13.36 8.14 -5.56
N LEU A 65 -14.18 7.10 -5.42
CA LEU A 65 -15.13 6.90 -4.33
C LEU A 65 -15.01 5.45 -3.87
N LEU A 66 -14.38 5.22 -2.72
CA LEU A 66 -14.11 3.87 -2.23
C LEU A 66 -14.75 3.63 -0.86
N PRO A 67 -15.25 2.42 -0.58
CA PRO A 67 -15.71 2.05 0.75
C PRO A 67 -14.52 1.85 1.71
N ASP A 68 -14.68 2.27 2.96
CA ASP A 68 -13.83 1.83 4.06
C ASP A 68 -14.23 0.45 4.59
N ALA A 69 -13.53 -0.01 5.62
CA ALA A 69 -13.80 -1.29 6.29
C ALA A 69 -15.23 -1.42 6.87
N ASP A 70 -15.92 -0.30 7.10
CA ASP A 70 -17.30 -0.22 7.59
C ASP A 70 -18.34 -0.01 6.47
N GLY A 71 -17.88 0.08 5.22
CA GLY A 71 -18.73 0.32 4.06
C GLY A 71 -19.11 1.79 3.87
N HIS A 72 -18.56 2.72 4.65
CA HIS A 72 -18.75 4.15 4.40
C HIS A 72 -17.93 4.56 3.18
N LEU A 73 -18.55 5.30 2.26
CA LEU A 73 -17.88 5.76 1.05
C LEU A 73 -17.09 7.04 1.34
N HIS A 74 -15.84 7.06 0.91
CA HIS A 74 -14.94 8.22 0.99
C HIS A 74 -14.54 8.66 -0.41
N SER A 75 -14.76 9.93 -0.73
CA SER A 75 -14.30 10.50 -1.99
C SER A 75 -12.90 11.10 -1.87
N SER A 76 -12.08 11.00 -2.92
CA SER A 76 -10.77 11.66 -3.00
C SER A 76 -10.86 13.18 -2.76
N GLU A 77 -11.91 13.82 -3.28
CA GLU A 77 -12.18 15.26 -3.07
C GLU A 77 -12.41 15.59 -1.60
N GLU A 78 -13.24 14.80 -0.91
CA GLU A 78 -13.47 14.97 0.53
C GLU A 78 -12.19 14.81 1.34
N LEU A 79 -11.39 13.79 1.03
CA LEU A 79 -10.13 13.52 1.72
C LEU A 79 -9.10 14.65 1.51
N ARG A 80 -9.20 15.40 0.42
CA ARG A 80 -8.34 16.54 0.06
C ARG A 80 -8.91 17.91 0.46
N ARG A 81 -10.12 17.97 1.02
CA ARG A 81 -10.85 19.23 1.27
C ARG A 81 -10.13 20.16 2.25
N ASN A 82 -9.52 19.60 3.29
CA ASN A 82 -8.92 20.36 4.39
C ASN A 82 -7.38 20.45 4.29
N GLY A 83 -6.78 19.84 3.27
CA GLY A 83 -5.34 19.78 3.12
C GLY A 83 -4.91 18.65 2.18
N PRO A 84 -3.60 18.40 2.05
CA PRO A 84 -3.10 17.37 1.15
C PRO A 84 -3.52 15.96 1.58
N LEU A 85 -3.72 15.08 0.60
CA LEU A 85 -3.95 13.65 0.79
C LEU A 85 -2.65 12.89 0.57
N VAL A 86 -2.25 12.10 1.57
CA VAL A 86 -1.27 11.04 1.43
C VAL A 86 -2.03 9.75 1.11
N LEU A 87 -1.82 9.22 -0.10
CA LEU A 87 -2.47 8.02 -0.60
C LEU A 87 -1.44 6.91 -0.77
N SER A 88 -1.51 5.83 0.02
CA SER A 88 -0.61 4.67 -0.14
C SER A 88 -1.35 3.44 -0.67
N PHE A 89 -0.85 2.83 -1.74
CA PHE A 89 -1.32 1.57 -2.30
C PHE A 89 -0.51 0.41 -1.74
N PHE A 90 -1.18 -0.56 -1.12
CA PHE A 90 -0.53 -1.75 -0.58
C PHE A 90 -1.18 -3.05 -1.07
N ARG A 91 -0.44 -4.16 -0.96
CA ARG A 91 -0.81 -5.45 -1.58
C ARG A 91 -1.88 -6.21 -0.81
N GLY A 92 -1.90 -6.04 0.51
CA GLY A 92 -2.85 -6.66 1.43
C GLY A 92 -2.23 -6.96 2.80
N GLY A 93 -3.07 -7.26 3.78
CA GLY A 93 -2.72 -7.52 5.17
C GLY A 93 -1.92 -8.80 5.41
N TRP A 94 -1.86 -9.69 4.41
CA TRP A 94 -1.04 -10.90 4.41
C TRP A 94 0.45 -10.62 4.12
N CYS A 95 0.79 -9.44 3.63
CA CYS A 95 2.17 -9.09 3.27
C CYS A 95 2.88 -8.41 4.46
N PRO A 96 3.96 -8.99 5.02
CA PRO A 96 4.61 -8.45 6.22
C PRO A 96 5.26 -7.07 5.98
N PHE A 97 5.71 -6.78 4.76
CA PHE A 97 6.22 -5.45 4.40
C PHE A 97 5.10 -4.41 4.34
N CYS A 98 3.87 -4.81 3.97
CA CYS A 98 2.71 -3.93 3.98
C CYS A 98 2.25 -3.65 5.41
N THR A 99 2.15 -4.67 6.27
CA THR A 99 1.75 -4.45 7.66
C THR A 99 2.77 -3.59 8.41
N ALA A 100 4.07 -3.77 8.14
CA ALA A 100 5.12 -2.88 8.66
C ALA A 100 4.94 -1.42 8.22
N GLU A 101 4.63 -1.17 6.94
CA GLU A 101 4.31 0.18 6.44
C GLU A 101 3.10 0.78 7.17
N LEU A 102 2.01 0.02 7.32
CA LEU A 102 0.81 0.49 8.00
C LEU A 102 1.07 0.84 9.48
N CYS A 103 1.84 0.03 10.19
CA CYS A 103 2.24 0.33 11.57
C CYS A 103 3.09 1.61 11.65
N ALA A 104 4.02 1.81 10.71
CA ALA A 104 4.84 3.02 10.67
C ALA A 104 4.01 4.28 10.35
N LEU A 105 3.05 4.19 9.43
CA LEU A 105 2.12 5.27 9.12
C LEU A 105 1.18 5.57 10.29
N GLN A 106 0.70 4.54 11.00
CA GLN A 106 -0.12 4.68 12.20
C GLN A 106 0.65 5.38 13.32
N ALA A 107 1.92 5.02 13.55
CA ALA A 107 2.77 5.64 14.55
C ALA A 107 3.04 7.13 14.27
N ALA A 108 3.15 7.51 12.98
CA ALA A 108 3.38 8.88 12.56
C ALA A 108 2.10 9.68 12.29
N ARG A 109 0.91 9.10 12.50
CA ARG A 109 -0.38 9.69 12.11
C ARG A 109 -0.58 11.11 12.63
N ASP A 110 -0.32 11.34 13.91
CA ASP A 110 -0.51 12.65 14.55
C ASP A 110 0.38 13.72 13.90
N GLU A 111 1.58 13.35 13.42
CA GLU A 111 2.45 14.28 12.70
C GLU A 111 1.86 14.67 11.34
N PHE A 112 1.26 13.73 10.62
CA PHE A 112 0.55 14.01 9.37
C PHE A 112 -0.66 14.93 9.61
N GLU A 113 -1.45 14.65 10.64
CA GLU A 113 -2.61 15.48 11.00
C GLU A 113 -2.17 16.89 11.44
N SER A 114 -1.03 17.01 12.14
CA SER A 114 -0.49 18.32 12.59
C SER A 114 -0.12 19.25 11.43
N VAL A 115 0.19 18.71 10.25
CA VAL A 115 0.46 19.47 9.02
C VAL A 115 -0.77 19.56 8.10
N GLY A 116 -1.94 19.17 8.60
CA GLY A 116 -3.21 19.21 7.88
C GLY A 116 -3.36 18.13 6.80
N ALA A 117 -2.51 17.10 6.80
CA ALA A 117 -2.58 16.03 5.82
C ALA A 117 -3.57 14.93 6.24
N THR A 118 -4.34 14.44 5.28
CA THR A 118 -5.17 13.24 5.46
C THR A 118 -4.38 12.02 4.99
N LEU A 119 -4.32 10.96 5.81
CA LEU A 119 -3.79 9.65 5.41
C LEU A 119 -4.92 8.73 4.96
N ALA A 120 -4.77 8.13 3.78
CA ALA A 120 -5.59 7.02 3.33
C ALA A 120 -4.71 5.93 2.70
N VAL A 121 -5.06 4.68 2.96
CA VAL A 121 -4.40 3.51 2.38
C VAL A 121 -5.40 2.71 1.56
N VAL A 122 -4.96 2.23 0.41
CA VAL A 122 -5.80 1.56 -0.59
C VAL A 122 -5.31 0.12 -0.76
N THR A 123 -6.23 -0.82 -0.66
CA THR A 123 -5.97 -2.26 -0.81
C THR A 123 -6.93 -2.89 -1.81
N PRO A 124 -6.49 -3.90 -2.58
CA PRO A 124 -7.40 -4.73 -3.37
C PRO A 124 -8.24 -5.68 -2.50
N GLU A 125 -7.95 -5.80 -1.20
CA GLU A 125 -8.71 -6.67 -0.30
C GLU A 125 -10.11 -6.12 -0.03
N THR A 126 -11.09 -7.02 -0.05
CA THR A 126 -12.51 -6.68 0.09
C THR A 126 -13.13 -7.40 1.29
N ARG A 127 -14.45 -7.24 1.49
CA ARG A 127 -15.22 -7.92 2.55
C ARG A 127 -14.65 -7.58 3.94
N ASP A 128 -14.48 -8.59 4.79
CA ASP A 128 -14.02 -8.41 6.17
C ASP A 128 -12.50 -8.27 6.30
N PHE A 129 -11.71 -8.49 5.24
CA PHE A 129 -10.24 -8.44 5.34
C PHE A 129 -9.70 -7.07 5.78
N PRO A 130 -10.15 -5.92 5.23
CA PRO A 130 -9.74 -4.61 5.73
C PRO A 130 -10.12 -4.39 7.20
N ARG A 131 -11.29 -4.87 7.65
CA ARG A 131 -11.74 -4.77 9.04
C ARG A 131 -10.85 -5.60 9.96
N GLN A 132 -10.58 -6.85 9.61
CA GLN A 132 -9.71 -7.76 10.37
C GLN A 132 -8.30 -7.18 10.47
N LEU A 133 -7.76 -6.63 9.38
CA LEU A 133 -6.46 -5.96 9.37
C LEU A 133 -6.40 -4.77 10.33
N LYS A 134 -7.44 -3.92 10.33
CA LYS A 134 -7.51 -2.80 11.28
C LYS A 134 -7.54 -3.30 12.73
N GLN A 135 -8.29 -4.36 13.01
CA GLN A 135 -8.40 -4.94 14.35
C GLN A 135 -7.09 -5.60 14.80
N SER A 136 -6.42 -6.36 13.94
CA SER A 136 -5.21 -7.11 14.30
C SER A 136 -4.01 -6.20 14.53
N LEU A 137 -3.97 -5.04 13.87
CA LEU A 137 -2.89 -4.06 13.95
C LEU A 137 -3.24 -2.80 14.76
N ASP A 138 -4.42 -2.75 15.38
CA ASP A 138 -4.93 -1.57 16.11
C ASP A 138 -4.83 -0.26 15.31
N LEU A 139 -5.32 -0.31 14.06
CA LEU A 139 -5.23 0.82 13.13
C LEU A 139 -6.47 1.70 13.21
N ASP A 140 -6.24 3.01 13.30
CA ASP A 140 -7.25 4.07 13.07
C ASP A 140 -7.01 4.82 11.74
N LEU A 141 -6.18 4.25 10.86
CA LEU A 141 -6.03 4.72 9.48
C LEU A 141 -7.31 4.48 8.66
N LYS A 142 -7.52 5.33 7.64
CA LYS A 142 -8.53 5.10 6.60
C LYS A 142 -8.04 4.02 5.65
N VAL A 143 -8.53 2.79 5.82
CA VAL A 143 -8.26 1.66 4.91
C VAL A 143 -9.42 1.54 3.93
N LEU A 144 -9.15 1.79 2.65
CA LEU A 144 -10.12 1.84 1.57
C LEU A 144 -9.96 0.62 0.66
N ALA A 145 -11.08 -0.05 0.35
CA ALA A 145 -11.09 -1.22 -0.53
C ALA A 145 -11.28 -0.78 -1.99
N ASP A 146 -10.26 -0.99 -2.82
CA ASP A 146 -10.30 -0.77 -4.27
C ASP A 146 -10.95 -1.96 -4.98
N VAL A 147 -12.27 -2.07 -4.79
CA VAL A 147 -13.09 -3.11 -5.41
C VAL A 147 -12.89 -3.05 -6.94
N ASP A 148 -12.57 -4.20 -7.53
CA ASP A 148 -12.26 -4.36 -8.96
C ASP A 148 -11.02 -3.61 -9.47
N TYR A 149 -10.15 -3.13 -8.56
CA TYR A 149 -8.86 -2.51 -8.87
C TYR A 149 -8.92 -1.19 -9.66
N GLY A 150 -10.08 -0.53 -9.68
CA GLY A 150 -10.31 0.64 -10.53
C GLY A 150 -9.34 1.79 -10.26
N VAL A 151 -9.05 2.05 -8.98
CA VAL A 151 -8.15 3.14 -8.57
C VAL A 151 -6.70 2.78 -8.82
N ALA A 152 -6.26 1.58 -8.48
CA ALA A 152 -4.90 1.11 -8.78
C ALA A 152 -4.64 1.11 -10.30
N MET A 153 -5.65 0.77 -11.10
CA MET A 153 -5.57 0.85 -12.57
C MET A 153 -5.48 2.29 -13.06
N SER A 154 -6.31 3.21 -12.54
CA SER A 154 -6.29 4.62 -12.97
C SER A 154 -5.01 5.35 -12.57
N TYR A 155 -4.33 4.90 -11.51
CA TYR A 155 -3.02 5.40 -11.09
C TYR A 155 -1.85 4.72 -11.82
N GLY A 156 -2.12 3.73 -12.68
CA GLY A 156 -1.08 3.02 -13.44
C GLY A 156 -0.18 2.12 -12.59
N VAL A 157 -0.64 1.70 -11.41
CA VAL A 157 0.15 0.90 -10.46
C VAL A 157 -0.32 -0.56 -10.40
N LEU A 158 -1.30 -0.98 -11.20
CA LEU A 158 -1.81 -2.35 -11.17
C LEU A 158 -1.02 -3.28 -12.11
N PHE A 159 -0.75 -4.51 -11.65
CA PHE A 159 -0.20 -5.57 -12.52
C PHE A 159 -0.89 -6.91 -12.29
N ARG A 160 -0.91 -7.76 -13.32
CA ARG A 160 -1.25 -9.16 -13.18
C ARG A 160 -0.02 -9.93 -12.69
N MET A 161 -0.16 -10.68 -11.61
CA MET A 161 0.90 -11.54 -11.09
C MET A 161 1.31 -12.60 -12.13
N PRO A 162 2.62 -12.78 -12.39
CA PRO A 162 3.12 -13.88 -13.22
C PRO A 162 2.68 -15.24 -12.68
N ASP A 163 2.42 -16.20 -13.58
CA ASP A 163 1.82 -17.48 -13.21
C ASP A 163 2.74 -18.31 -12.28
N GLU A 164 4.06 -18.18 -12.43
CA GLU A 164 5.07 -18.80 -11.57
C GLU A 164 5.01 -18.24 -10.13
N THR A 165 4.94 -16.92 -10.01
CA THR A 165 4.80 -16.25 -8.71
C THR A 165 3.45 -16.58 -8.06
N LYS A 166 2.39 -16.65 -8.86
CA LYS A 166 1.07 -17.10 -8.38
C LYS A 166 1.15 -18.54 -7.84
N ALA A 167 1.85 -19.45 -8.53
CA ALA A 167 2.00 -20.83 -8.09
C ALA A 167 2.74 -20.91 -6.75
N HIS A 168 3.81 -20.12 -6.55
CA HIS A 168 4.52 -20.01 -5.27
C HIS A 168 3.58 -19.58 -4.14
N TYR A 169 2.85 -18.48 -4.33
CA TYR A 169 1.96 -17.92 -3.31
C TYR A 169 0.80 -18.87 -2.98
N SER A 170 0.24 -19.51 -4.01
CA SER A 170 -0.78 -20.55 -3.82
C SER A 170 -0.23 -21.75 -3.04
N GLY A 171 1.03 -22.13 -3.28
CA GLY A 171 1.73 -23.19 -2.56
C GLY A 171 1.97 -22.86 -1.07
N LEU A 172 2.12 -21.58 -0.74
CA LEU A 172 2.16 -21.07 0.64
C LEU A 172 0.76 -20.98 1.29
N GLY A 173 -0.30 -21.29 0.53
CA GLY A 173 -1.68 -21.31 1.02
C GLY A 173 -2.46 -20.01 0.83
N PHE A 174 -1.86 -18.98 0.21
CA PHE A 174 -2.55 -17.72 -0.08
C PHE A 174 -3.62 -17.90 -1.16
N ASP A 175 -4.80 -17.32 -0.94
CA ASP A 175 -5.87 -17.23 -1.95
C ASP A 175 -6.23 -15.77 -2.22
N LEU A 176 -5.41 -15.10 -3.03
CA LEU A 176 -5.64 -13.71 -3.38
C LEU A 176 -6.98 -13.49 -4.07
N GLY A 177 -7.51 -14.51 -4.76
CA GLY A 177 -8.79 -14.38 -5.43
C GLY A 177 -9.95 -14.29 -4.43
N ALA A 178 -9.93 -15.11 -3.39
CA ALA A 178 -10.87 -15.02 -2.28
C ALA A 178 -10.76 -13.68 -1.53
N ARG A 179 -9.54 -13.17 -1.33
CA ARG A 179 -9.28 -11.89 -0.65
C ARG A 179 -9.77 -10.69 -1.43
N HIS A 180 -9.62 -10.71 -2.75
CA HIS A 180 -10.01 -9.60 -3.62
C HIS A 180 -11.45 -9.72 -4.16
N GLY A 181 -12.09 -10.88 -3.99
CA GLY A 181 -13.41 -11.14 -4.58
C GLY A 181 -13.39 -11.34 -6.10
N SER A 182 -12.22 -11.65 -6.67
CA SER A 182 -11.99 -11.79 -8.13
C SER A 182 -11.14 -13.02 -8.41
N SER A 183 -11.40 -13.75 -9.50
CA SER A 183 -10.51 -14.85 -9.92
C SER A 183 -9.19 -14.35 -10.54
N VAL A 184 -9.08 -13.04 -10.79
CA VAL A 184 -7.93 -12.44 -11.42
C VAL A 184 -6.89 -12.08 -10.36
N TRP A 185 -5.69 -12.63 -10.51
CA TRP A 185 -4.59 -12.41 -9.57
C TRP A 185 -3.84 -11.13 -9.93
N MET A 186 -4.43 -9.99 -9.57
CA MET A 186 -3.81 -8.68 -9.70
C MET A 186 -3.37 -8.14 -8.34
N LEU A 187 -2.30 -7.37 -8.34
CA LEU A 187 -1.81 -6.63 -7.17
C LEU A 187 -1.33 -5.24 -7.60
N PRO A 188 -1.43 -4.24 -6.72
CA PRO A 188 -0.74 -2.98 -6.94
C PRO A 188 0.78 -3.15 -6.73
N ILE A 189 1.55 -2.46 -7.56
CA ILE A 189 2.90 -2.00 -7.21
C ILE A 189 2.73 -1.07 -6.02
N PRO A 190 3.49 -1.27 -4.93
CA PRO A 190 3.51 -0.32 -3.83
C PRO A 190 3.81 1.09 -4.30
N ALA A 191 2.94 2.01 -3.93
CA ALA A 191 3.09 3.40 -4.30
C ALA A 191 2.54 4.32 -3.22
N THR A 192 3.21 5.43 -2.98
CA THR A 192 2.76 6.49 -2.07
C THR A 192 2.75 7.81 -2.81
N TYR A 193 1.59 8.46 -2.82
CA TYR A 193 1.40 9.76 -3.44
C TYR A 193 1.10 10.82 -2.39
N VAL A 194 1.65 12.02 -2.57
CA VAL A 194 1.19 13.24 -1.89
C VAL A 194 0.44 14.06 -2.92
N ILE A 195 -0.85 14.26 -2.70
CA ILE A 195 -1.77 14.94 -3.60
C ILE A 195 -2.26 16.21 -2.89
N ASP A 196 -2.15 17.38 -3.53
CA ASP A 196 -2.60 18.62 -2.91
C ASP A 196 -4.13 18.79 -2.95
N ALA A 197 -4.64 19.87 -2.33
CA ALA A 197 -6.07 20.15 -2.28
C ALA A 197 -6.71 20.33 -3.68
N ALA A 198 -5.92 20.76 -4.68
CA ALA A 198 -6.36 20.92 -6.07
C ALA A 198 -6.35 19.60 -6.86
N GLY A 199 -5.86 18.50 -6.29
CA GLY A 199 -5.78 17.20 -6.95
C GLY A 199 -4.50 17.01 -7.78
N LEU A 200 -3.46 17.82 -7.60
CA LEU A 200 -2.18 17.64 -8.28
C LEU A 200 -1.22 16.81 -7.43
N ILE A 201 -0.53 15.88 -8.07
CA ILE A 201 0.51 15.06 -7.43
C ILE A 201 1.75 15.92 -7.19
N ARG A 202 2.11 16.08 -5.92
CA ARG A 202 3.29 16.83 -5.45
C ARG A 202 4.47 15.93 -5.14
N SER A 203 4.21 14.68 -4.77
CA SER A 203 5.23 13.64 -4.59
C SER A 203 4.67 12.31 -5.02
N ALA A 204 5.51 11.49 -5.65
CA ALA A 204 5.18 10.13 -6.07
C ALA A 204 6.37 9.22 -5.76
N PHE A 205 6.15 8.25 -4.89
CA PHE A 205 7.06 7.14 -4.62
C PHE A 205 6.43 5.89 -5.22
N VAL A 206 7.04 5.28 -6.23
CA VAL A 206 6.53 4.07 -6.90
C VAL A 206 7.68 3.09 -7.03
N GLU A 207 7.58 1.93 -6.36
CA GLU A 207 8.70 1.00 -6.24
C GLU A 207 8.27 -0.45 -6.56
N PRO A 208 8.73 -1.00 -7.71
CA PRO A 208 8.54 -2.41 -8.08
C PRO A 208 9.02 -3.43 -7.06
N ASP A 209 10.10 -3.14 -6.34
CA ASP A 209 10.52 -3.97 -5.21
C ASP A 209 9.56 -3.76 -4.03
N PHE A 210 8.58 -4.66 -3.92
CA PHE A 210 7.52 -4.55 -2.92
C PHE A 210 8.02 -4.58 -1.46
N THR A 211 9.30 -4.87 -1.23
CA THR A 211 9.92 -4.88 0.10
C THR A 211 10.43 -3.50 0.50
N ILE A 212 10.57 -2.57 -0.44
CA ILE A 212 11.00 -1.18 -0.22
C ILE A 212 9.74 -0.30 -0.13
N ARG A 213 9.71 0.59 0.87
CA ARG A 213 8.55 1.43 1.20
C ARG A 213 8.99 2.87 1.46
N ALA A 214 8.08 3.81 1.24
CA ALA A 214 8.32 5.21 1.59
C ALA A 214 8.32 5.36 3.11
N GLU A 215 9.41 5.91 3.67
CA GLU A 215 9.48 6.17 5.11
C GLU A 215 8.52 7.31 5.48
N PRO A 216 7.80 7.25 6.61
CA PRO A 216 6.92 8.35 7.06
C PRO A 216 7.63 9.71 7.07
N ALA A 217 8.89 9.74 7.51
CA ALA A 217 9.71 10.95 7.51
C ALA A 217 9.95 11.53 6.10
N GLN A 218 10.09 10.70 5.07
CA GLN A 218 10.23 11.13 3.68
C GLN A 218 8.92 11.72 3.13
N ILE A 219 7.78 11.11 3.50
CA ILE A 219 6.45 11.61 3.13
C ILE A 219 6.19 12.96 3.80
N LEU A 220 6.47 13.08 5.11
CA LEU A 220 6.35 14.34 5.86
C LEU A 220 7.26 15.44 5.31
N ALA A 221 8.48 15.11 4.89
CA ALA A 221 9.36 16.06 4.23
C ALA A 221 8.76 16.56 2.90
N SER A 222 8.16 15.67 2.11
CA SER A 222 7.47 16.02 0.86
C SER A 222 6.28 16.95 1.10
N LEU A 223 5.48 16.69 2.15
CA LEU A 223 4.36 17.55 2.55
C LEU A 223 4.82 18.97 2.91
N ARG A 224 5.88 19.09 3.71
CA ARG A 224 6.45 20.40 4.11
C ARG A 224 6.99 21.18 2.91
N GLN A 225 7.58 20.50 1.93
CA GLN A 225 8.05 21.12 0.69
C GLN A 225 6.89 21.60 -0.19
N ALA A 226 5.83 20.79 -0.33
CA ALA A 226 4.63 21.16 -1.07
C ALA A 226 3.93 22.39 -0.46
N ALA A 227 3.87 22.46 0.87
CA ALA A 227 3.30 23.62 1.58
C ALA A 227 4.13 24.91 1.42
N SER A 228 5.43 24.80 1.16
CA SER A 228 6.33 25.96 0.98
C SER A 228 6.34 26.52 -0.44
N THR A 229 5.74 25.79 -1.40
CA THR A 229 5.73 26.13 -2.84
C THR A 229 4.34 26.53 -3.35
N SER A 230 3.33 26.49 -2.47
CA SER A 230 1.95 26.94 -2.69
C SER A 230 1.78 28.39 -2.22
#